data_AF-A0Y816-F1
#
_entry.id   AF-A0Y816-F1
#
_cell.length_a   1.000
_cell.length_b   1.000
_cell.length_c   1.000
_cell.angle_alpha   90.00
_cell.angle_beta   90.00
_cell.angle_gamma   90.00
#
_symmetry.space_group_name_H-M   'P 1'
#
loop_
_entity.id
_entity.type
_entity.pdbx_description
1 polymer ?
#
loop_
_entity_poly.entity_id
_entity_poly.type
_entity_poly.pdbx_seq_one_letter_code
_entity_poly.pdbx_strand_id
1 'polypeptide(L)'
;MLFPFFFISGPDYYSSRSLKVLWNFGHIVFFAAAGFLLITRVSSLSVKPFFAQLLWTGFFAFVVGVIIELVQYGIQREPDIGDVGRNLLGGLVAVVFFSPRRKELGRGTLLSARLLIVLLVALPVSSLLMTLSDEQHSRSNFPMLASFESRGELGRWSGGASFFRSDQQAVHGNYSLRVDLGTEQYSGVSLGYFEGDWSGFHILSVDLFNAEPSMLSLTLRVHDKQHSRGKQLYQDRFNRSFLLKPGWNHLDIPLQDIAVAPQSRAMDLSAIENLAFFVIAQKVDTTIYIDQLVLR
;
A
#
# COMPACT_ATOMS: atom_id res chain seq x y z
N MET A 1 19.32 23.68 1.86
CA MET A 1 19.32 22.28 2.33
C MET A 1 17.92 21.71 2.14
N LEU A 2 17.62 21.12 0.97
CA LEU A 2 16.32 20.46 0.69
C LEU A 2 16.42 18.92 0.77
N PHE A 3 17.64 18.40 0.91
CA PHE A 3 17.94 16.97 0.87
C PHE A 3 17.56 16.14 2.12
N PRO A 4 17.52 16.63 3.38
CA PRO A 4 17.53 15.71 4.53
C PRO A 4 16.27 14.84 4.64
N PHE A 5 15.12 15.30 4.13
CA PHE A 5 13.89 14.53 4.20
C PHE A 5 13.96 13.24 3.42
N PHE A 6 14.67 13.17 2.29
CA PHE A 6 14.76 11.96 1.45
C PHE A 6 15.61 10.83 2.05
N PHE A 7 16.56 11.15 2.93
CA PHE A 7 17.63 10.23 3.33
C PHE A 7 17.60 9.84 4.80
N ILE A 8 16.91 10.58 5.69
CA ILE A 8 17.04 10.38 7.14
C ILE A 8 15.84 9.63 7.75
N SER A 9 14.68 9.54 7.10
CA SER A 9 13.48 8.97 7.76
C SER A 9 12.27 8.70 6.86
N GLY A 10 12.43 8.06 5.70
CA GLY A 10 11.23 7.70 4.91
C GLY A 10 10.43 6.53 5.52
N PRO A 11 9.26 6.21 4.96
CA PRO A 11 8.49 5.06 5.38
C PRO A 11 9.28 3.77 5.14
N ASP A 12 9.15 2.84 6.07
CA ASP A 12 9.57 1.45 5.94
C ASP A 12 8.40 0.56 5.49
N TYR A 13 8.65 -0.74 5.35
CA TYR A 13 7.60 -1.71 4.98
C TYR A 13 6.42 -1.68 5.96
N TYR A 14 6.63 -1.31 7.22
CA TYR A 14 5.65 -1.34 8.31
C TYR A 14 4.95 0.00 8.57
N SER A 15 5.30 1.02 7.79
CA SER A 15 4.70 2.34 7.90
C SER A 15 3.24 2.33 7.45
N SER A 16 2.43 3.22 8.02
CA SER A 16 1.03 3.36 7.62
C SER A 16 0.90 3.65 6.11
N ARG A 17 -0.25 3.29 5.53
CA ARG A 17 -0.50 3.53 4.10
C ARG A 17 -0.48 5.03 3.82
N SER A 18 -1.09 5.82 4.69
CA SER A 18 -1.12 7.28 4.58
C SER A 18 0.29 7.89 4.58
N LEU A 19 1.20 7.37 5.41
CA LEU A 19 2.58 7.85 5.45
C LEU A 19 3.33 7.50 4.15
N LYS A 20 3.12 6.30 3.60
CA LYS A 20 3.68 5.90 2.30
C LYS A 20 3.17 6.79 1.17
N VAL A 21 1.86 7.03 1.10
CA VAL A 21 1.27 7.91 0.08
C VAL A 21 1.71 9.36 0.23
N LEU A 22 1.80 9.87 1.47
CA LEU A 22 2.29 11.22 1.77
C LEU A 22 3.75 11.39 1.38
N TRP A 23 4.57 10.38 1.65
CA TRP A 23 5.98 10.36 1.25
C TRP A 23 6.12 10.46 -0.27
N ASN A 24 5.39 9.63 -1.01
CA ASN A 24 5.37 9.65 -2.47
C ASN A 24 4.89 11.02 -2.99
N PHE A 25 3.89 11.65 -2.36
CA PHE A 25 3.48 13.01 -2.70
C PHE A 25 4.59 14.05 -2.44
N GLY A 26 5.42 13.83 -1.43
CA GLY A 26 6.60 14.65 -1.11
C GLY A 26 7.58 14.82 -2.27
N HIS A 27 7.70 13.82 -3.16
CA HIS A 27 8.50 13.92 -4.39
C HIS A 27 8.03 15.07 -5.29
N ILE A 28 6.72 15.18 -5.51
CA ILE A 28 6.13 16.24 -6.34
C ILE A 28 6.47 17.61 -5.75
N VAL A 29 6.29 17.76 -4.43
CA VAL A 29 6.57 19.02 -3.72
C VAL A 29 8.04 19.38 -3.77
N PHE A 30 8.92 18.42 -3.51
CA PHE A 30 10.37 18.61 -3.55
C PHE A 30 10.84 19.03 -4.94
N PHE A 31 10.46 18.30 -5.99
CA PHE A 31 10.89 18.61 -7.36
C PHE A 31 10.26 19.89 -7.90
N ALA A 32 9.06 20.26 -7.44
CA ALA A 32 8.48 21.58 -7.71
C ALA A 32 9.30 22.71 -7.07
N ALA A 33 9.68 22.58 -5.80
CA ALA A 33 10.50 23.57 -5.11
C ALA A 33 11.93 23.65 -5.70
N ALA A 34 12.56 22.50 -5.96
CA ALA A 34 13.89 22.43 -6.56
C ALA A 34 13.89 23.00 -7.98
N GLY A 35 12.92 22.62 -8.81
CA GLY A 35 12.74 23.16 -10.15
C GLY A 35 12.48 24.67 -10.13
N PHE A 36 11.67 25.16 -9.18
CA PHE A 36 11.42 26.60 -9.00
C PHE A 36 12.72 27.35 -8.70
N LEU A 37 13.54 26.85 -7.76
CA LEU A 37 14.83 27.46 -7.45
C LEU A 37 15.77 27.40 -8.67
N LEU A 38 15.78 26.28 -9.39
CA LEU A 38 16.60 26.11 -10.58
C LEU A 38 16.27 27.17 -11.66
N ILE A 39 14.99 27.35 -12.00
CA ILE A 39 14.59 28.28 -13.07
C ILE A 39 14.60 29.76 -12.66
N THR A 40 14.55 30.07 -11.35
CA THR A 40 14.52 31.46 -10.86
C THR A 40 15.85 31.96 -10.34
N ARG A 41 16.70 31.09 -9.78
CA ARG A 41 17.98 31.48 -9.15
C ARG A 41 19.19 31.22 -10.02
N VAL A 42 19.13 30.26 -10.94
CA VAL A 42 20.23 30.01 -11.86
C VAL A 42 20.09 30.93 -13.07
N SER A 43 20.89 32.00 -13.09
CA SER A 43 20.85 33.06 -14.12
C SER A 43 21.02 32.52 -15.54
N SER A 44 21.86 31.50 -15.74
CA SER A 44 22.07 30.87 -17.05
C SER A 44 20.85 30.12 -17.57
N LEU A 45 19.92 29.73 -16.69
CA LEU A 45 18.68 29.02 -17.04
C LEU A 45 17.47 29.96 -17.10
N SER A 46 17.39 30.94 -16.21
CA SER A 46 16.25 31.87 -16.12
C SER A 46 16.05 32.72 -17.38
N VAL A 47 17.12 32.96 -18.15
CA VAL A 47 17.08 33.70 -19.41
C VAL A 47 16.83 32.82 -20.64
N LYS A 48 16.93 31.48 -20.52
CA LYS A 48 16.69 30.58 -21.65
C LYS A 48 15.21 30.55 -22.04
N PRO A 49 14.88 30.25 -23.32
CA PRO A 49 13.49 30.08 -23.76
C PRO A 49 12.74 29.05 -22.93
N PHE A 50 11.40 29.18 -22.88
CA PHE A 50 10.54 28.31 -22.08
C PHE A 50 10.81 26.82 -22.32
N PHE A 51 10.95 26.41 -23.58
CA PHE A 51 11.19 25.00 -23.92
C PHE A 51 12.54 24.49 -23.41
N ALA A 52 13.58 25.34 -23.41
CA ALA A 52 14.86 24.97 -22.82
C ALA A 52 14.77 24.86 -21.29
N GLN A 53 14.03 25.73 -20.61
CA GLN A 53 13.78 25.59 -19.17
C GLN A 53 13.03 24.30 -18.85
N LEU A 54 12.06 23.93 -19.68
CA LEU A 54 11.34 22.66 -19.58
C LEU A 54 12.29 21.46 -19.69
N LEU A 55 13.11 21.41 -20.74
CA LEU A 55 14.07 20.32 -20.96
C LEU A 55 15.08 20.20 -19.82
N TRP A 56 15.68 21.31 -19.39
CA TRP A 56 16.67 21.30 -18.30
C TRP A 56 16.07 20.92 -16.95
N THR A 57 14.85 21.38 -16.65
CA THR A 57 14.18 21.01 -15.40
C THR A 57 13.75 19.54 -15.43
N GLY A 58 13.28 19.04 -16.58
CA GLY A 58 12.98 17.62 -16.77
C GLY A 58 14.22 16.73 -16.65
N PHE A 59 15.33 17.13 -17.29
CA PHE A 59 16.61 16.44 -17.17
C PHE A 59 17.12 16.42 -15.73
N PHE A 60 17.06 17.56 -15.03
CA PHE A 60 17.39 17.63 -13.61
C PHE A 60 16.52 16.69 -12.78
N ALA A 61 15.19 16.72 -12.98
CA ALA A 61 14.26 15.88 -12.24
C ALA A 61 14.53 14.38 -12.46
N PHE A 62 14.84 14.00 -13.69
CA PHE A 62 15.20 12.63 -14.04
C PHE A 62 16.52 12.19 -13.40
N VAL A 63 17.61 12.96 -13.60
CA VAL A 63 18.94 12.60 -13.11
C VAL A 63 18.98 12.55 -11.59
N VAL A 64 18.46 13.58 -10.92
CA VAL A 64 18.42 13.61 -9.45
C VAL A 64 17.48 12.54 -8.91
N GLY A 65 16.36 12.28 -9.58
CA GLY A 65 15.47 11.17 -9.23
C GLY A 65 16.18 9.82 -9.25
N VAL A 66 16.86 9.50 -10.35
CA VAL A 66 17.64 8.25 -10.47
C VAL A 66 18.73 8.15 -9.40
N ILE A 67 19.42 9.25 -9.09
CA ILE A 67 20.43 9.26 -8.02
C ILE A 67 19.77 8.96 -6.66
N ILE A 68 18.60 9.54 -6.37
CA ILE A 68 17.85 9.28 -5.13
C ILE A 68 17.49 7.79 -5.05
N GLU A 69 16.94 7.21 -6.13
CA GLU A 69 16.59 5.78 -6.20
C GLU A 69 17.81 4.88 -5.94
N LEU A 70 18.95 5.17 -6.58
CA LEU A 70 20.17 4.38 -6.40
C LEU A 70 20.71 4.44 -4.96
N VAL A 71 20.63 5.61 -4.33
CA VAL A 71 21.02 5.76 -2.93
C VAL A 71 20.05 5.01 -2.02
N GLN A 72 18.75 5.07 -2.29
CA GLN A 72 17.73 4.37 -1.51
C GLN A 72 17.83 2.84 -1.65
N TYR A 73 18.17 2.34 -2.84
CA TYR A 73 18.45 0.92 -3.07
C TYR A 73 19.58 0.40 -2.18
N GLY A 74 20.64 1.19 -2.00
CA GLY A 74 21.74 0.88 -1.07
C GLY A 74 21.32 0.83 0.40
N ILE A 75 20.15 1.36 0.76
CA ILE A 75 19.59 1.43 2.13
C ILE A 75 18.42 0.44 2.29
N GLN A 76 18.36 -0.62 1.47
CA GLN A 76 17.32 -1.67 1.51
C GLN A 76 15.90 -1.19 1.19
N ARG A 77 15.74 -0.15 0.37
CA ARG A 77 14.45 0.19 -0.23
C ARG A 77 14.32 -0.36 -1.64
N GLU A 78 13.12 -0.81 -1.98
CA GLU A 78 12.81 -1.18 -3.35
C GLU A 78 12.62 0.08 -4.21
N PRO A 79 13.24 0.15 -5.40
CA PRO A 79 13.05 1.28 -6.30
C PRO A 79 11.59 1.38 -6.78
N ASP A 80 11.00 2.59 -6.78
CA ASP A 80 9.65 2.83 -7.32
C ASP A 80 9.73 3.58 -8.65
N ILE A 81 9.43 2.91 -9.75
CA ILE A 81 9.37 3.53 -11.09
C ILE A 81 8.39 4.72 -11.10
N GLY A 82 7.35 4.67 -10.27
CA GLY A 82 6.39 5.76 -10.08
C GLY A 82 7.04 7.04 -9.56
N ASP A 83 8.14 6.97 -8.83
CA ASP A 83 8.83 8.15 -8.30
C ASP A 83 9.45 8.99 -9.42
N VAL A 84 9.95 8.37 -10.49
CA VAL A 84 10.39 9.12 -11.69
C VAL A 84 9.24 9.97 -12.25
N GLY A 85 8.03 9.41 -12.33
CA GLY A 85 6.85 10.13 -12.78
C GLY A 85 6.49 11.30 -11.85
N ARG A 86 6.53 11.09 -10.53
CA ARG A 86 6.25 12.12 -9.51
C ARG A 86 7.29 13.24 -9.54
N ASN A 87 8.56 12.89 -9.73
CA ASN A 87 9.67 13.84 -9.85
C ASN A 87 9.49 14.75 -11.09
N LEU A 88 9.17 14.15 -12.23
CA LEU A 88 8.88 14.89 -13.47
C LEU A 88 7.65 15.78 -13.32
N LEU A 89 6.58 15.30 -12.68
CA LEU A 89 5.38 16.10 -12.40
C LEU A 89 5.71 17.33 -11.53
N GLY A 90 6.54 17.17 -10.50
CA GLY A 90 7.05 18.29 -9.72
C GLY A 90 7.82 19.31 -10.58
N GLY A 91 8.71 18.83 -11.46
CA GLY A 91 9.43 19.69 -12.41
C GLY A 91 8.50 20.44 -13.37
N LEU A 92 7.42 19.80 -13.84
CA LEU A 92 6.40 20.44 -14.67
C LEU A 92 5.64 21.53 -13.91
N VAL A 93 5.29 21.28 -12.65
CA VAL A 93 4.69 22.29 -11.75
C VAL A 93 5.61 23.52 -11.67
N ALA A 94 6.91 23.33 -11.46
CA ALA A 94 7.87 24.42 -11.41
C ALA A 94 7.83 25.28 -12.68
N VAL A 95 7.97 24.65 -13.85
CA VAL A 95 8.11 25.36 -15.12
C VAL A 95 6.81 26.04 -15.52
N VAL A 96 5.67 25.35 -15.47
CA VAL A 96 4.39 25.89 -15.97
C VAL A 96 3.82 27.01 -15.08
N PHE A 97 4.03 26.92 -13.76
CA PHE A 97 3.52 27.94 -12.85
C PHE A 97 4.48 29.10 -12.65
N PHE A 98 5.79 28.82 -12.58
CA PHE A 98 6.76 29.77 -12.07
C PHE A 98 7.85 30.20 -13.07
N SER A 99 7.95 29.59 -14.25
CA SER A 99 8.91 30.03 -15.28
C SER A 99 8.77 31.54 -15.56
N PRO A 100 9.87 32.31 -15.56
CA PRO A 100 9.86 33.70 -16.01
C PRO A 100 9.43 33.85 -17.48
N ARG A 101 9.68 32.83 -18.29
CA ARG A 101 9.40 32.77 -19.72
C ARG A 101 8.05 32.13 -20.07
N ARG A 102 7.21 31.79 -19.08
CA ARG A 102 5.88 31.17 -19.32
C ARG A 102 4.96 31.95 -20.27
N LYS A 103 5.16 33.27 -20.40
CA LYS A 103 4.38 34.14 -21.31
C LYS A 103 4.78 33.99 -22.79
N GLU A 104 5.86 33.28 -23.09
CA GLU A 104 6.20 32.85 -24.46
C GLU A 104 5.14 31.88 -25.00
N LEU A 105 4.45 31.16 -24.11
CA LEU A 105 3.26 30.40 -24.46
C LEU A 105 2.05 31.32 -24.61
N GLY A 106 1.21 31.03 -25.60
CA GLY A 106 -0.11 31.65 -25.73
C GLY A 106 -0.96 31.41 -24.47
N ARG A 107 -1.82 32.38 -24.12
CA ARG A 107 -2.65 32.31 -22.90
C ARG A 107 -3.48 31.03 -22.82
N GLY A 108 -4.09 30.61 -23.93
CA GLY A 108 -4.86 29.37 -24.00
C GLY A 108 -4.01 28.13 -23.70
N THR A 109 -2.85 27.99 -24.36
CA THR A 109 -1.91 26.88 -24.13
C THR A 109 -1.43 26.82 -22.68
N LEU A 110 -1.08 27.97 -22.09
CA LEU A 110 -0.63 28.03 -20.69
C LEU A 110 -1.76 27.64 -19.72
N LEU A 111 -2.99 28.09 -19.95
CA LEU A 111 -4.15 27.70 -19.13
C LEU A 111 -4.42 26.20 -19.24
N SER A 112 -4.44 25.65 -20.45
CA SER A 112 -4.62 24.21 -20.66
C SER A 112 -3.54 23.39 -19.98
N ALA A 113 -2.27 23.80 -20.06
CA ALA A 113 -1.17 23.14 -19.37
C ALA A 113 -1.33 23.18 -17.84
N ARG A 114 -1.76 24.31 -17.28
CA ARG A 114 -2.02 24.44 -15.83
C ARG A 114 -3.16 23.54 -15.38
N LEU A 115 -4.27 23.54 -16.12
CA LEU A 115 -5.42 22.68 -15.81
C LEU A 115 -5.02 21.21 -15.85
N LEU A 116 -4.26 20.79 -16.86
CA LEU A 116 -3.74 19.43 -16.95
C LEU A 116 -2.86 19.07 -15.75
N ILE A 117 -1.91 19.93 -15.37
CA ILE A 117 -1.03 19.67 -14.23
C ILE A 117 -1.82 19.63 -12.92
N VAL A 118 -2.80 20.52 -12.72
CA VAL A 118 -3.67 20.49 -11.55
C VAL A 118 -4.45 19.17 -11.50
N LEU A 119 -4.99 18.70 -12.62
CA LEU A 119 -5.69 17.41 -12.69
C LEU A 119 -4.75 16.24 -12.37
N LEU A 120 -3.52 16.25 -12.90
CA LEU A 120 -2.51 15.22 -12.61
C LEU A 120 -2.09 15.21 -11.13
N VAL A 121 -1.95 16.38 -10.49
CA VAL A 121 -1.64 16.50 -9.05
C VAL A 121 -2.85 16.16 -8.18
N ALA A 122 -4.08 16.34 -8.66
CA ALA A 122 -5.29 15.97 -7.93
C ALA A 122 -5.41 14.45 -7.71
N LEU A 123 -4.82 13.62 -8.59
CA LEU A 123 -4.82 12.15 -8.46
C LEU A 123 -4.08 11.64 -7.20
N PRO A 124 -2.81 11.99 -6.94
CA PRO A 124 -2.14 11.58 -5.69
C PRO A 124 -2.76 12.22 -4.44
N VAL A 125 -3.31 13.44 -4.55
CA VAL A 125 -4.03 14.07 -3.43
C VAL A 125 -5.31 13.29 -3.09
N SER A 126 -6.09 12.88 -4.09
CA SER A 126 -7.29 12.07 -3.84
C SER A 126 -6.93 10.70 -3.26
N SER A 127 -5.86 10.07 -3.72
CA SER A 127 -5.33 8.82 -3.14
C SER A 127 -4.97 8.98 -1.65
N LEU A 128 -4.32 10.09 -1.27
CA LEU A 128 -3.98 10.39 0.12
C LEU A 128 -5.25 10.55 0.97
N LEU A 129 -6.22 11.33 0.50
CA LEU A 129 -7.48 11.55 1.22
C LEU A 129 -8.29 10.25 1.39
N MET A 130 -8.37 9.43 0.34
CA MET A 130 -9.03 8.12 0.39
C MET A 130 -8.35 7.19 1.40
N THR A 131 -7.01 7.18 1.43
CA THR A 131 -6.23 6.35 2.36
C THR A 131 -6.39 6.81 3.80
N LEU A 132 -6.37 8.13 4.06
CA LEU A 132 -6.63 8.68 5.40
C LEU A 132 -8.05 8.37 5.89
N SER A 133 -9.03 8.50 5.00
CA SER A 133 -10.43 8.15 5.29
C SER A 133 -10.56 6.66 5.63
N ASP A 134 -9.88 5.79 4.88
CA ASP A 134 -9.86 4.35 5.12
C ASP A 134 -9.21 3.99 6.46
N GLU A 135 -8.04 4.56 6.78
CA GLU A 135 -7.38 4.33 8.07
C GLU A 135 -8.22 4.82 9.25
N GLN A 136 -8.87 5.98 9.12
CA GLN A 136 -9.78 6.48 10.14
C GLN A 136 -11.00 5.56 10.31
N HIS A 137 -11.55 5.06 9.21
CA HIS A 137 -12.64 4.09 9.23
C HIS A 137 -12.23 2.76 9.87
N SER A 138 -11.00 2.29 9.60
CA SER A 138 -10.43 1.11 10.27
C SER A 138 -10.38 1.28 11.78
N ARG A 139 -9.90 2.45 12.24
CA ARG A 139 -9.80 2.77 13.67
C ARG A 139 -11.15 2.83 14.35
N SER A 140 -12.14 3.45 13.70
CA SER A 140 -13.48 3.58 14.28
C SER A 140 -14.27 2.28 14.34
N ASN A 141 -13.97 1.33 13.45
CA ASN A 141 -14.69 0.06 13.37
C ASN A 141 -14.00 -1.08 14.12
N PHE A 142 -12.78 -0.88 14.60
CA PHE A 142 -12.09 -1.88 15.42
C PHE A 142 -12.99 -2.28 16.61
N PRO A 143 -13.23 -3.58 16.87
CA PRO A 143 -12.41 -4.75 16.50
C PRO A 143 -12.68 -5.41 15.14
N MET A 144 -13.52 -4.83 14.28
CA MET A 144 -13.70 -5.31 12.91
C MET A 144 -12.44 -5.04 12.08
N LEU A 145 -11.78 -6.08 11.61
CA LEU A 145 -10.57 -5.98 10.80
C LEU A 145 -10.91 -5.84 9.31
N ALA A 146 -11.90 -6.62 8.83
CA ALA A 146 -12.41 -6.51 7.48
C ALA A 146 -13.85 -7.04 7.38
N SER A 147 -14.77 -6.19 6.94
CA SER A 147 -16.15 -6.55 6.58
C SER A 147 -16.45 -6.31 5.11
N PHE A 148 -15.50 -5.72 4.37
CA PHE A 148 -15.55 -5.40 2.95
C PHE A 148 -16.66 -4.44 2.51
N GLU A 149 -17.44 -3.87 3.44
CA GLU A 149 -18.49 -2.90 3.13
C GLU A 149 -17.92 -1.55 2.64
N SER A 150 -16.66 -1.23 2.99
CA SER A 150 -15.97 -0.05 2.46
C SER A 150 -15.04 -0.42 1.30
N ARG A 151 -15.12 0.34 0.20
CA ARG A 151 -14.21 0.18 -0.95
C ARG A 151 -12.74 0.33 -0.58
N GLY A 152 -12.43 1.13 0.44
CA GLY A 152 -11.07 1.41 0.89
C GLY A 152 -10.35 0.19 1.46
N GLU A 153 -11.11 -0.78 1.98
CA GLU A 153 -10.59 -1.98 2.64
C GLU A 153 -9.72 -2.82 1.71
N LEU A 154 -10.06 -2.91 0.42
CA LEU A 154 -9.26 -3.66 -0.56
C LEU A 154 -7.80 -3.22 -0.60
N GLY A 155 -7.53 -1.92 -0.41
CA GLY A 155 -6.16 -1.41 -0.40
C GLY A 155 -5.35 -1.81 0.83
N ARG A 156 -5.97 -2.44 1.83
CA ARG A 156 -5.31 -3.01 3.01
C ARG A 156 -4.75 -4.41 2.74
N TRP A 157 -5.19 -5.03 1.65
CA TRP A 157 -4.83 -6.40 1.27
C TRP A 157 -3.79 -6.41 0.14
N SER A 158 -2.96 -7.45 0.13
CA SER A 158 -1.97 -7.73 -0.90
C SER A 158 -1.72 -9.24 -0.99
N GLY A 159 -1.26 -9.75 -2.12
CA GLY A 159 -1.01 -11.18 -2.27
C GLY A 159 -0.66 -11.57 -3.69
N GLY A 160 -0.25 -12.81 -3.87
CA GLY A 160 0.02 -13.40 -5.20
C GLY A 160 -1.24 -13.89 -5.91
N ALA A 161 -2.34 -14.09 -5.16
CA ALA A 161 -3.64 -14.41 -5.75
C ALA A 161 -4.34 -13.15 -6.29
N SER A 162 -5.20 -13.33 -7.28
CA SER A 162 -6.12 -12.28 -7.70
C SER A 162 -7.23 -12.13 -6.66
N PHE A 163 -7.53 -10.90 -6.24
CA PHE A 163 -8.59 -10.64 -5.29
C PHE A 163 -9.34 -9.35 -5.61
N PHE A 164 -10.63 -9.33 -5.32
CA PHE A 164 -11.49 -8.18 -5.54
C PHE A 164 -12.69 -8.21 -4.62
N ARG A 165 -13.30 -7.04 -4.39
CA ARG A 165 -14.55 -6.94 -3.64
C ARG A 165 -15.67 -7.48 -4.53
N SER A 166 -16.45 -8.41 -4.01
CA SER A 166 -17.57 -9.04 -4.69
C SER A 166 -18.86 -8.80 -3.92
N ASP A 167 -19.97 -8.66 -4.64
CA ASP A 167 -21.33 -8.68 -4.11
C ASP A 167 -21.92 -10.10 -4.03
N GLN A 168 -21.10 -11.11 -4.34
CA GLN A 168 -21.45 -12.53 -4.23
C GLN A 168 -20.95 -13.08 -2.90
N GLN A 169 -21.72 -13.98 -2.30
CA GLN A 169 -21.33 -14.68 -1.07
C GLN A 169 -20.86 -13.71 0.03
N ALA A 170 -21.76 -12.81 0.45
CA ALA A 170 -21.60 -12.04 1.69
C ALA A 170 -22.40 -12.73 2.81
N VAL A 171 -21.77 -12.99 3.96
CA VAL A 171 -22.47 -13.43 5.17
C VAL A 171 -23.18 -12.26 5.82
N HIS A 172 -22.54 -11.10 5.79
CA HIS A 172 -23.06 -9.88 6.37
C HIS A 172 -22.95 -8.71 5.39
N GLY A 173 -23.90 -7.77 5.46
CA GLY A 173 -23.89 -6.63 4.55
C GLY A 173 -24.13 -7.04 3.10
N ASN A 174 -23.38 -6.44 2.17
CA ASN A 174 -23.57 -6.61 0.74
C ASN A 174 -22.32 -7.09 0.01
N TYR A 175 -21.15 -7.06 0.66
CA TYR A 175 -19.88 -7.35 0.01
C TYR A 175 -19.00 -8.29 0.81
N SER A 176 -18.19 -9.06 0.09
CA SER A 176 -17.13 -9.89 0.63
C SER A 176 -15.86 -9.76 -0.22
N LEU A 177 -14.76 -10.35 0.24
CA LEU A 177 -13.55 -10.48 -0.56
C LEU A 177 -13.56 -11.79 -1.32
N ARG A 178 -13.67 -11.71 -2.65
CA ARG A 178 -13.40 -12.85 -3.51
C ARG A 178 -11.89 -12.99 -3.72
N VAL A 179 -11.39 -14.21 -3.60
CA VAL A 179 -9.99 -14.56 -3.83
C VAL A 179 -9.95 -15.74 -4.81
N ASP A 180 -9.35 -15.52 -5.96
CA ASP A 180 -9.10 -16.55 -6.96
C ASP A 180 -7.69 -17.11 -6.71
N LEU A 181 -7.64 -18.30 -6.12
CA LEU A 181 -6.43 -19.00 -5.71
C LEU A 181 -5.91 -19.87 -6.86
N GLY A 182 -4.64 -19.67 -7.23
CA GLY A 182 -3.98 -20.40 -8.32
C GLY A 182 -3.22 -21.64 -7.87
N THR A 183 -2.51 -22.23 -8.84
CA THR A 183 -1.67 -23.44 -8.67
C THR A 183 -0.22 -23.18 -8.20
N GLU A 184 0.12 -21.92 -7.94
CA GLU A 184 1.44 -21.51 -7.43
C GLU A 184 1.77 -22.21 -6.09
N GLN A 185 3.07 -22.30 -5.77
CA GLN A 185 3.55 -22.93 -4.52
C GLN A 185 2.86 -22.34 -3.29
N TYR A 186 2.66 -21.02 -3.28
CA TYR A 186 1.84 -20.31 -2.29
C TYR A 186 0.92 -19.36 -3.04
N SER A 187 -0.39 -19.62 -3.02
CA SER A 187 -1.39 -18.72 -3.60
C SER A 187 -2.33 -18.23 -2.52
N GLY A 188 -2.48 -16.92 -2.40
CA GLY A 188 -3.31 -16.35 -1.34
C GLY A 188 -3.20 -14.84 -1.22
N VAL A 189 -3.79 -14.35 -0.15
CA VAL A 189 -4.01 -12.94 0.14
C VAL A 189 -3.67 -12.64 1.61
N SER A 190 -3.17 -11.44 1.86
CA SER A 190 -2.69 -11.00 3.17
C SER A 190 -3.19 -9.61 3.50
N LEU A 191 -3.71 -9.45 4.70
CA LEU A 191 -4.09 -8.19 5.31
C LEU A 191 -2.86 -7.63 6.03
N GLY A 192 -2.38 -6.46 5.58
CA GLY A 192 -1.16 -5.83 6.10
C GLY A 192 -1.37 -4.46 6.74
N TYR A 193 -2.60 -3.92 6.70
CA TYR A 193 -2.93 -2.62 7.28
C TYR A 193 -4.23 -2.70 8.07
N PHE A 194 -4.11 -2.72 9.38
CA PHE A 194 -5.20 -2.83 10.36
C PHE A 194 -4.68 -2.39 11.72
N GLU A 195 -5.58 -2.25 12.70
CA GLU A 195 -5.19 -1.99 14.09
C GLU A 195 -4.61 -3.26 14.71
N GLY A 196 -3.31 -3.22 15.01
CA GLY A 196 -2.51 -4.39 15.38
C GLY A 196 -2.51 -4.74 16.87
N ASP A 197 -3.11 -3.90 17.72
CA ASP A 197 -3.23 -4.17 19.15
C ASP A 197 -4.44 -5.07 19.40
N TRP A 198 -4.20 -6.37 19.41
CA TRP A 198 -5.19 -7.40 19.70
C TRP A 198 -5.24 -7.73 21.19
N SER A 199 -4.58 -6.94 22.04
CA SER A 199 -4.68 -7.12 23.49
C SER A 199 -6.11 -6.85 23.97
N GLY A 200 -6.56 -7.64 24.95
CA GLY A 200 -7.93 -7.54 25.48
C GLY A 200 -9.00 -8.34 24.73
N PHE A 201 -8.67 -8.94 23.58
CA PHE A 201 -9.53 -9.89 22.88
C PHE A 201 -9.12 -11.34 23.16
N HIS A 202 -9.98 -12.28 22.79
CA HIS A 202 -9.79 -13.71 23.06
C HIS A 202 -9.93 -14.56 21.81
N ILE A 203 -10.67 -14.11 20.79
CA ILE A 203 -10.96 -14.90 19.58
C ILE A 203 -10.74 -14.04 18.35
N LEU A 204 -10.04 -14.58 17.35
CA LEU A 204 -10.08 -14.12 15.97
C LEU A 204 -11.15 -14.94 15.23
N SER A 205 -12.19 -14.26 14.75
CA SER A 205 -13.33 -14.86 14.06
C SER A 205 -13.32 -14.46 12.58
N VAL A 206 -13.65 -15.40 11.69
CA VAL A 206 -13.76 -15.15 10.25
C VAL A 206 -14.77 -16.09 9.60
N ASP A 207 -15.50 -15.57 8.62
CA ASP A 207 -16.37 -16.35 7.75
C ASP A 207 -15.70 -16.60 6.40
N LEU A 208 -15.64 -17.87 6.00
CA LEU A 208 -14.97 -18.32 4.78
C LEU A 208 -15.93 -19.16 3.94
N PHE A 209 -16.16 -18.75 2.69
CA PHE A 209 -16.90 -19.54 1.73
C PHE A 209 -15.94 -20.29 0.81
N ASN A 210 -16.03 -21.62 0.80
CA ASN A 210 -15.37 -22.44 -0.21
C ASN A 210 -16.32 -22.66 -1.38
N ALA A 211 -15.98 -22.13 -2.56
CA ALA A 211 -16.81 -22.27 -3.76
C ALA A 211 -16.71 -23.65 -4.42
N GLU A 212 -15.73 -24.46 -4.01
CA GLU A 212 -15.48 -25.77 -4.61
C GLU A 212 -16.41 -26.85 -4.04
N PRO A 213 -16.76 -27.87 -4.85
CA PRO A 213 -17.56 -29.00 -4.40
C PRO A 213 -16.79 -29.97 -3.49
N SER A 214 -15.48 -29.75 -3.29
CA SER A 214 -14.60 -30.59 -2.49
C SER A 214 -13.99 -29.81 -1.31
N MET A 215 -13.48 -30.53 -0.32
CA MET A 215 -12.85 -29.88 0.84
C MET A 215 -11.55 -29.18 0.44
N LEU A 216 -11.34 -27.97 0.94
CA LEU A 216 -10.16 -27.13 0.65
C LEU A 216 -9.32 -26.93 1.91
N SER A 217 -8.03 -27.24 1.84
CA SER A 217 -7.09 -26.97 2.94
C SER A 217 -6.54 -25.56 2.85
N LEU A 218 -7.14 -24.61 3.58
CA LEU A 218 -6.72 -23.21 3.63
C LEU A 218 -5.83 -22.96 4.85
N THR A 219 -4.70 -22.30 4.65
CA THR A 219 -3.76 -21.97 5.72
C THR A 219 -3.92 -20.53 6.17
N LEU A 220 -4.09 -20.33 7.48
CA LEU A 220 -4.04 -19.03 8.15
C LEU A 220 -2.64 -18.84 8.76
N ARG A 221 -1.98 -17.74 8.38
CA ARG A 221 -0.73 -17.29 8.98
C ARG A 221 -0.94 -15.95 9.68
N VAL A 222 -0.47 -15.85 10.91
CA VAL A 222 -0.46 -14.59 11.68
C VAL A 222 0.94 -14.38 12.25
N HIS A 223 1.44 -13.14 12.22
CA HIS A 223 2.68 -12.78 12.88
C HIS A 223 2.66 -11.34 13.38
N ASP A 224 3.52 -11.08 14.37
CA ASP A 224 3.73 -9.77 14.98
C ASP A 224 4.92 -9.03 14.36
N LYS A 225 5.11 -7.80 14.82
CA LYS A 225 6.20 -6.92 14.41
C LYS A 225 7.60 -7.47 14.69
N GLN A 226 7.75 -8.29 15.73
CA GLN A 226 9.02 -8.89 16.08
C GLN A 226 9.46 -9.91 15.02
N HIS A 227 8.53 -10.73 14.51
CA HIS A 227 8.80 -11.69 13.46
C HIS A 227 9.38 -11.02 12.20
N SER A 228 8.74 -9.95 11.76
CA SER A 228 9.06 -9.31 10.49
C SER A 228 10.41 -8.60 10.50
N ARG A 229 10.79 -8.02 11.66
CA ARG A 229 12.10 -7.42 11.91
C ARG A 229 13.21 -8.45 12.13
N GLY A 230 12.84 -9.70 12.40
CA GLY A 230 13.77 -10.80 12.66
C GLY A 230 14.19 -11.54 11.39
N LYS A 231 14.71 -12.76 11.58
CA LYS A 231 15.09 -13.68 10.48
C LYS A 231 13.88 -14.29 9.75
N GLN A 232 12.65 -13.89 10.11
CA GLN A 232 11.39 -14.40 9.57
C GLN A 232 11.29 -15.94 9.57
N LEU A 233 11.73 -16.56 10.67
CA LEU A 233 11.77 -18.02 10.79
C LEU A 233 10.36 -18.61 10.79
N TYR A 234 10.15 -19.70 10.06
CA TYR A 234 8.85 -20.39 9.99
C TYR A 234 8.28 -20.71 11.38
N GLN A 235 9.13 -21.09 12.33
CA GLN A 235 8.78 -21.45 13.70
C GLN A 235 8.45 -20.26 14.62
N ASP A 236 8.55 -19.03 14.10
CA ASP A 236 8.34 -17.79 14.86
C ASP A 236 7.01 -17.09 14.51
N ARG A 237 6.01 -17.86 14.08
CA ARG A 237 4.70 -17.35 13.66
C ARG A 237 3.60 -18.39 13.86
N PHE A 238 2.36 -17.94 13.93
CA PHE A 238 1.21 -18.82 13.83
C PHE A 238 1.02 -19.22 12.37
N ASN A 239 0.87 -20.51 12.11
CA ASN A 239 0.66 -21.04 10.77
C ASN A 239 -0.12 -22.37 10.83
N ARG A 240 -1.44 -22.31 10.66
CA ARG A 240 -2.33 -23.46 10.82
C ARG A 240 -3.23 -23.63 9.60
N SER A 241 -3.34 -24.87 9.11
CA SER A 241 -4.25 -25.22 8.03
C SER A 241 -5.61 -25.68 8.58
N PHE A 242 -6.67 -25.22 7.95
CA PHE A 242 -8.06 -25.54 8.25
C PHE A 242 -8.68 -26.20 7.02
N LEU A 243 -9.45 -27.26 7.25
CA LEU A 243 -10.14 -27.98 6.18
C LEU A 243 -11.54 -27.39 6.00
N LEU A 244 -11.71 -26.58 4.96
CA LEU A 244 -12.98 -25.92 4.63
C LEU A 244 -13.89 -26.89 3.88
N LYS A 245 -15.11 -27.07 4.38
CA LYS A 245 -16.17 -27.78 3.66
C LYS A 245 -16.70 -26.90 2.52
N PRO A 246 -17.28 -27.48 1.45
CA PRO A 246 -18.03 -26.70 0.46
C PRO A 246 -19.07 -25.78 1.14
N GLY A 247 -19.14 -24.54 0.69
CA GLY A 247 -20.01 -23.51 1.29
C GLY A 247 -19.37 -22.75 2.45
N TRP A 248 -20.20 -22.21 3.35
CA TRP A 248 -19.77 -21.38 4.47
C TRP A 248 -19.12 -22.19 5.60
N ASN A 249 -18.01 -21.66 6.10
CA ASN A 249 -17.27 -22.16 7.25
C ASN A 249 -17.00 -20.97 8.18
N HIS A 250 -17.44 -21.10 9.44
CA HIS A 250 -17.09 -20.16 10.50
C HIS A 250 -15.86 -20.66 11.23
N LEU A 251 -14.79 -19.87 11.30
CA LEU A 251 -13.61 -20.20 12.08
C LEU A 251 -13.46 -19.24 13.25
N ASP A 252 -13.43 -19.81 14.46
CA ASP A 252 -13.04 -19.11 15.68
C ASP A 252 -11.67 -19.65 16.13
N ILE A 253 -10.65 -18.78 16.08
CA ILE A 253 -9.29 -19.10 16.48
C ILE A 253 -8.99 -18.42 17.82
N PRO A 254 -8.75 -19.18 18.91
CA PRO A 254 -8.34 -18.59 20.17
C PRO A 254 -7.05 -17.79 20.00
N LEU A 255 -7.01 -16.53 20.45
CA LEU A 255 -5.80 -15.72 20.41
C LEU A 255 -4.68 -16.31 21.29
N GLN A 256 -5.03 -17.11 22.29
CA GLN A 256 -4.07 -17.87 23.08
C GLN A 256 -3.28 -18.86 22.21
N ASP A 257 -3.93 -19.52 21.23
CA ASP A 257 -3.25 -20.42 20.29
C ASP A 257 -2.26 -19.65 19.40
N ILE A 258 -2.62 -18.42 19.01
CA ILE A 258 -1.75 -17.53 18.23
C ILE A 258 -0.56 -17.07 19.09
N ALA A 259 -0.83 -16.69 20.35
CA ALA A 259 0.18 -16.21 21.29
C ALA A 259 1.27 -17.25 21.59
N VAL A 260 0.91 -18.54 21.69
CA VAL A 260 1.86 -19.62 22.03
C VAL A 260 2.42 -20.36 20.82
N ALA A 261 2.05 -19.97 19.59
CA ALA A 261 2.50 -20.66 18.39
C ALA A 261 4.00 -20.53 18.09
N PRO A 262 4.65 -19.35 18.29
CA PRO A 262 6.10 -19.26 18.12
C PRO A 262 6.83 -20.16 19.13
N GLN A 263 7.83 -20.93 18.67
CA GLN A 263 8.47 -21.94 19.52
C GLN A 263 9.35 -21.37 20.64
N SER A 264 9.98 -20.22 20.41
CA SER A 264 11.02 -19.67 21.29
C SER A 264 10.57 -18.47 22.11
N ARG A 265 9.33 -18.00 21.94
CA ARG A 265 8.77 -16.81 22.60
C ARG A 265 7.25 -16.83 22.53
N ALA A 266 6.59 -15.99 23.30
CA ALA A 266 5.20 -15.64 23.03
C ALA A 266 5.12 -14.62 21.88
N MET A 267 4.10 -14.73 21.04
CA MET A 267 3.74 -13.68 20.08
C MET A 267 3.22 -12.45 20.83
N ASP A 268 3.68 -11.27 20.44
CA ASP A 268 3.22 -10.00 20.98
C ASP A 268 1.88 -9.62 20.33
N LEU A 269 0.78 -9.94 21.03
CA LEU A 269 -0.56 -9.61 20.58
C LEU A 269 -0.83 -8.09 20.55
N SER A 270 -0.02 -7.25 21.18
CA SER A 270 -0.19 -5.79 21.12
C SER A 270 0.35 -5.17 19.82
N ALA A 271 1.03 -5.97 19.00
CA ALA A 271 1.70 -5.51 17.79
C ALA A 271 1.62 -6.54 16.65
N ILE A 272 0.42 -7.12 16.44
CA ILE A 272 0.15 -7.97 15.28
C ILE A 272 0.28 -7.15 14.01
N GLU A 273 0.98 -7.71 13.02
CA GLU A 273 1.42 -6.94 11.85
C GLU A 273 0.86 -7.48 10.53
N ASN A 274 0.59 -8.78 10.46
CA ASN A 274 0.07 -9.37 9.23
C ASN A 274 -0.76 -10.61 9.53
N LEU A 275 -1.82 -10.75 8.74
CA LEU A 275 -2.65 -11.94 8.65
C LEU A 275 -2.72 -12.37 7.19
N ALA A 276 -2.57 -13.66 6.89
CA ALA A 276 -2.65 -14.17 5.52
C ALA A 276 -3.44 -15.47 5.42
N PHE A 277 -4.24 -15.59 4.36
CA PHE A 277 -4.93 -16.79 3.94
C PHE A 277 -4.34 -17.29 2.62
N PHE A 278 -3.87 -18.53 2.58
CA PHE A 278 -3.27 -19.10 1.38
C PHE A 278 -3.39 -20.61 1.33
N VAL A 279 -3.27 -21.13 0.11
CA VAL A 279 -3.15 -22.55 -0.21
C VAL A 279 -1.75 -22.87 -0.67
N ILE A 280 -1.38 -24.15 -0.60
CA ILE A 280 -0.02 -24.62 -0.91
C ILE A 280 -0.10 -25.61 -2.06
N ALA A 281 0.57 -25.29 -3.17
CA ALA A 281 0.77 -26.18 -4.33
C ALA A 281 -0.51 -26.93 -4.78
N GLN A 282 -1.58 -26.18 -5.04
CA GLN A 282 -2.83 -26.77 -5.53
C GLN A 282 -2.68 -27.30 -6.96
N LYS A 283 -3.47 -28.32 -7.30
CA LYS A 283 -3.49 -28.90 -8.65
C LYS A 283 -4.39 -28.13 -9.61
N VAL A 284 -5.39 -27.42 -9.08
CA VAL A 284 -6.41 -26.70 -9.83
C VAL A 284 -6.63 -25.34 -9.18
N ASP A 285 -7.03 -24.36 -9.99
CA ASP A 285 -7.46 -23.06 -9.49
C ASP A 285 -8.77 -23.23 -8.70
N THR A 286 -8.91 -22.46 -7.62
CA THR A 286 -10.07 -22.53 -6.72
C THR A 286 -10.49 -21.15 -6.28
N THR A 287 -11.76 -20.97 -5.95
CA THR A 287 -12.26 -19.68 -5.45
C THR A 287 -12.69 -19.78 -4.00
N ILE A 288 -12.29 -18.80 -3.18
CA ILE A 288 -12.84 -18.59 -1.85
C ILE A 288 -13.40 -17.18 -1.70
N TYR A 289 -14.30 -17.02 -0.74
CA TYR A 289 -14.74 -15.71 -0.27
C TYR A 289 -14.42 -15.56 1.21
N ILE A 290 -13.98 -14.38 1.60
CA ILE A 290 -13.67 -14.02 3.00
C ILE A 290 -14.60 -12.90 3.40
N ASP A 291 -15.21 -13.03 4.57
CA ASP A 291 -16.09 -12.01 5.14
C ASP A 291 -15.97 -11.99 6.68
N GLN A 292 -16.39 -10.88 7.30
CA GLN A 292 -16.55 -10.73 8.76
C GLN A 292 -15.30 -11.13 9.57
N LEU A 293 -14.12 -10.66 9.16
CA LEU A 293 -12.88 -10.84 9.92
C LEU A 293 -12.86 -9.88 11.12
N VAL A 294 -13.01 -10.40 12.34
CA VAL A 294 -13.26 -9.60 13.55
C VAL A 294 -12.58 -10.22 14.78
N LEU A 295 -12.17 -9.37 15.73
CA LEU A 295 -11.73 -9.81 17.06
C LEU A 295 -12.90 -9.77 18.06
N ARG A 296 -12.98 -10.76 18.94
CA ARG A 296 -14.01 -10.89 19.99
C ARG A 296 -13.39 -11.11 21.35
#